data_AF-A0A3L9MLN5-F1
#
_entry.id   AF-A0A3L9MLN5-F1
#
_cell.length_a   1.000
_cell.length_b   1.000
_cell.length_c   1.000
_cell.angle_alpha   90.00
_cell.angle_beta   90.00
_cell.angle_gamma   90.00
#
_symmetry.space_group_name_H-M   'P 1'
#
loop_
_entity.id
_entity.type
_entity.pdbx_description
1 polymer ?
#
loop_
_entity_poly.entity_id
_entity_poly.type
_entity_poly.pdbx_seq_one_letter_code
_entity_poly.pdbx_strand_id
1 'polypeptide(L)'
;MDKNLKTRIKKDLIVDRNQIIRNSSFLLILMFLFTACESKHYYQETKDLKGEWSSKKPIEFTFDVKDTTLSKVNMGFVFRNNTDYEYSNVYLFTKFIDPKGNEMIDTLQYYIANPDGTWIGKGMNTKEMLLVYRENLAVKDTGKYKLKVWHGMRTDKLKGIEDISLIVDQTAD
;
A
#
# COMPACT_ATOMS: atom_id res chain seq x y z
N MET A 1 16.90 68.01 16.65
CA MET A 1 16.31 66.72 16.27
C MET A 1 16.49 65.73 17.41
N ASP A 2 15.40 65.32 18.06
CA ASP A 2 15.36 64.61 19.34
C ASP A 2 16.00 63.20 19.26
N LYS A 3 16.99 62.93 20.13
CA LYS A 3 17.67 61.62 20.24
C LYS A 3 16.71 60.50 20.67
N ASN A 4 15.67 60.83 21.41
CA ASN A 4 14.65 59.86 21.84
C ASN A 4 13.75 59.42 20.68
N LEU A 5 13.40 60.35 19.79
CA LEU A 5 12.63 60.06 18.57
C LEU A 5 13.39 59.08 17.65
N LYS A 6 14.69 59.30 17.42
CA LYS A 6 15.54 58.37 16.63
C LYS A 6 15.64 56.99 17.26
N THR A 7 15.61 56.90 18.59
CA THR A 7 15.69 55.63 19.33
C THR A 7 14.38 54.85 19.28
N ARG A 8 13.23 55.53 19.32
CA ARG A 8 11.90 54.92 19.15
C ARG A 8 11.73 54.34 17.74
N ILE A 9 12.02 55.14 16.71
CA ILE A 9 11.95 54.70 15.30
C ILE A 9 12.82 53.45 15.05
N LYS A 10 14.05 53.40 15.60
CA LYS A 10 14.91 52.21 15.46
C LYS A 10 14.34 50.97 16.15
N LYS A 11 13.68 51.11 17.31
CA LYS A 11 13.06 49.98 18.02
C LYS A 11 11.85 49.45 17.25
N ASP A 12 11.00 50.34 16.75
CA ASP A 12 9.82 49.98 15.96
C ASP A 12 10.23 49.21 14.69
N LEU A 13 11.24 49.70 13.95
CA LEU A 13 11.81 49.02 12.79
C LEU A 13 12.41 47.64 13.10
N ILE A 14 12.94 47.41 14.30
CA ILE A 14 13.48 46.10 14.74
C ILE A 14 12.35 45.13 15.08
N VAL A 15 11.30 45.63 15.75
CA VAL A 15 10.11 44.84 16.10
C VAL A 15 9.37 44.39 14.85
N ASP A 16 9.15 45.30 13.89
CA ASP A 16 8.50 45.00 12.61
C ASP A 16 9.31 43.98 11.79
N ARG A 17 10.63 44.13 11.72
CA ARG A 17 11.51 43.16 11.04
C ARG A 17 11.43 41.78 11.67
N ASN A 18 11.45 41.67 13.00
CA ASN A 18 11.36 40.38 13.70
C ASN A 18 9.97 39.74 13.53
N GLN A 19 8.91 40.54 13.43
CA GLN A 19 7.55 40.06 13.14
C GLN A 19 7.44 39.53 11.70
N ILE A 20 8.05 40.22 10.73
CA ILE A 20 8.12 39.76 9.33
C ILE A 20 8.94 38.46 9.22
N ILE A 21 10.10 38.36 9.90
CA ILE A 21 10.91 37.14 9.92
C ILE A 21 10.13 35.98 10.54
N ARG A 22 9.46 36.20 11.68
CA ARG A 22 8.67 35.16 12.36
C ARG A 22 7.50 34.66 11.50
N ASN A 23 6.80 35.56 10.81
CA ASN A 23 5.71 35.20 9.90
C ASN A 23 6.24 34.47 8.65
N SER A 24 7.40 34.88 8.12
CA SER A 24 8.05 34.24 6.98
C SER A 24 8.56 32.83 7.32
N SER A 25 9.13 32.63 8.51
CA SER A 25 9.54 31.32 9.01
C SER A 25 8.35 30.39 9.25
N PHE A 26 7.23 30.91 9.75
CA PHE A 26 5.99 30.15 9.92
C PHE A 26 5.41 29.70 8.56
N LEU A 27 5.41 30.58 7.57
CA LEU A 27 5.01 30.27 6.19
C LEU A 27 5.91 29.20 5.56
N LEU A 28 7.22 29.26 5.78
CA LEU A 28 8.17 28.23 5.31
C LEU A 28 7.90 26.87 5.97
N ILE A 29 7.70 26.82 7.29
CA ILE A 29 7.37 25.57 8.00
C ILE A 29 6.03 24.99 7.50
N LEU A 30 5.03 25.83 7.28
CA LEU A 30 3.74 25.41 6.74
C LEU A 30 3.86 24.85 5.31
N MET A 31 4.79 25.37 4.51
CA MET A 31 5.05 24.89 3.15
C MET A 31 5.66 23.47 3.13
N PHE A 32 6.49 23.12 4.12
CA PHE A 32 7.06 21.77 4.26
C PHE A 32 6.05 20.72 4.75
N LEU A 33 4.91 21.12 5.34
CA LEU A 33 3.88 20.17 5.78
C LEU A 33 3.09 19.53 4.61
N PHE A 34 3.24 20.04 3.38
CA PHE A 34 2.53 19.52 2.20
C PHE A 34 3.34 18.54 1.34
N THR A 35 4.56 18.16 1.73
CA THR A 35 5.35 17.15 1.02
C THR A 35 5.09 15.74 1.56
N ALA A 36 3.84 15.32 1.63
CA ALA A 36 3.48 13.92 1.79
C ALA A 36 2.97 13.42 0.44
N CYS A 37 3.90 12.99 -0.42
CA CYS A 37 3.54 12.31 -1.66
C CYS A 37 3.56 10.81 -1.35
N GLU A 38 2.37 10.21 -1.21
CA GLU A 38 2.22 8.77 -1.19
C GLU A 38 2.63 8.26 -2.58
N SER A 39 3.64 7.37 -2.62
CA SER A 39 4.08 6.75 -3.87
C SER A 39 2.92 5.97 -4.46
N LYS A 40 2.35 6.46 -5.56
CA LYS A 40 1.21 5.83 -6.19
C LYS A 40 1.66 4.53 -6.86
N HIS A 41 1.12 3.41 -6.38
CA HIS A 41 1.30 2.10 -7.02
C HIS A 41 0.85 2.14 -8.48
N TYR A 42 1.48 1.33 -9.34
CA TYR A 42 1.08 1.22 -10.75
C TYR A 42 -0.39 0.79 -10.88
N TYR A 43 -0.77 -0.19 -10.05
CA TYR A 43 -2.13 -0.62 -9.88
C TYR A 43 -2.35 -1.06 -8.44
N GLN A 44 -3.52 -0.70 -7.91
CA GLN A 44 -3.99 -1.16 -6.61
C GLN A 44 -5.51 -1.37 -6.68
N GLU A 45 -5.97 -2.53 -6.23
CA GLU A 45 -7.39 -2.81 -6.07
C GLU A 45 -7.61 -3.62 -4.79
N THR A 46 -8.63 -3.25 -4.02
CA THR A 46 -9.03 -3.92 -2.78
C THR A 46 -10.34 -4.66 -3.00
N LYS A 47 -10.42 -5.89 -2.51
CA LYS A 47 -11.63 -6.72 -2.52
C LYS A 47 -12.06 -6.98 -1.09
N ASP A 48 -13.16 -6.36 -0.69
CA ASP A 48 -13.80 -6.56 0.62
C ASP A 48 -14.47 -7.94 0.67
N LEU A 49 -14.16 -8.69 1.74
CA LEU A 49 -14.59 -10.06 2.01
C LEU A 49 -15.51 -10.14 3.23
N LYS A 50 -15.74 -9.03 3.93
CA LYS A 50 -16.72 -8.90 5.03
C LYS A 50 -16.54 -9.96 6.12
N GLY A 51 -15.30 -10.31 6.44
CA GLY A 51 -14.94 -11.27 7.47
C GLY A 51 -15.06 -12.75 7.08
N GLU A 52 -15.42 -13.08 5.83
CA GLU A 52 -15.51 -14.48 5.38
C GLU A 52 -15.07 -14.66 3.92
N TRP A 53 -14.05 -15.49 3.69
CA TRP A 53 -13.58 -15.85 2.35
C TRP A 53 -13.97 -17.28 1.98
N SER A 54 -14.82 -17.45 0.97
CA SER A 54 -15.20 -18.78 0.45
C SER A 54 -14.13 -19.37 -0.48
N SER A 55 -13.86 -20.67 -0.34
CA SER A 55 -12.97 -21.46 -1.22
C SER A 55 -13.57 -21.71 -2.62
N LYS A 56 -14.90 -21.56 -2.77
CA LYS A 56 -15.63 -21.98 -3.98
C LYS A 56 -15.41 -21.07 -5.18
N LYS A 57 -15.05 -19.80 -4.96
CA LYS A 57 -14.86 -18.82 -6.02
C LYS A 57 -13.55 -18.06 -5.80
N PRO A 58 -12.77 -17.82 -6.87
CA PRO A 58 -11.62 -16.95 -6.76
C PRO A 58 -12.04 -15.51 -6.49
N ILE A 59 -11.12 -14.79 -5.87
CA ILE A 59 -11.05 -13.35 -6.01
C ILE A 59 -10.32 -13.06 -7.32
N GLU A 60 -10.87 -12.17 -8.14
CA GLU A 60 -10.29 -11.82 -9.43
C GLU A 60 -9.88 -10.35 -9.45
N PHE A 61 -8.62 -10.13 -9.84
CA PHE A 61 -8.03 -8.82 -10.11
C PHE A 61 -7.73 -8.70 -11.60
N THR A 62 -7.85 -7.50 -12.16
CA THR A 62 -7.54 -7.24 -13.57
C THR A 62 -6.87 -5.88 -13.70
N PHE A 63 -5.69 -5.86 -14.32
CA PHE A 63 -4.95 -4.63 -14.60
C PHE A 63 -4.51 -4.58 -16.07
N ASP A 64 -4.37 -3.36 -16.59
CA ASP A 64 -4.02 -3.09 -17.97
C ASP A 64 -2.58 -2.59 -18.08
N VAL A 65 -1.74 -3.29 -18.84
CA VAL A 65 -0.43 -2.77 -19.25
C VAL A 65 -0.59 -2.06 -20.59
N LYS A 66 -0.46 -0.73 -20.58
CA LYS A 66 -0.65 0.11 -21.79
C LYS A 66 0.66 0.53 -22.46
N ASP A 67 1.74 0.58 -21.68
CA ASP A 67 3.04 1.08 -22.12
C ASP A 67 3.98 -0.10 -22.38
N THR A 68 4.61 -0.12 -23.56
CA THR A 68 5.62 -1.11 -23.94
C THR A 68 6.96 -0.92 -23.22
N THR A 69 7.20 0.23 -22.58
CA THR A 69 8.41 0.48 -21.79
C THR A 69 8.37 -0.23 -20.43
N LEU A 70 7.18 -0.57 -19.93
CA LEU A 70 7.03 -1.33 -18.70
C LEU A 70 7.44 -2.78 -18.96
N SER A 71 8.64 -3.15 -18.50
CA SER A 71 9.21 -4.47 -18.76
C SER A 71 9.03 -5.45 -17.59
N LYS A 72 9.01 -4.94 -16.35
CA LYS A 72 8.95 -5.73 -15.12
C LYS A 72 8.07 -5.08 -14.06
N VAL A 73 7.40 -5.91 -13.28
CA VAL A 73 6.60 -5.49 -12.13
C VAL A 73 6.87 -6.32 -10.89
N ASN A 74 6.70 -5.69 -9.74
CA ASN A 74 6.57 -6.36 -8.45
C ASN A 74 5.08 -6.46 -8.11
N MET A 75 4.66 -7.61 -7.59
CA MET A 75 3.30 -7.85 -7.17
C MET A 75 3.27 -8.37 -5.74
N GLY A 76 2.33 -7.87 -4.95
CA GLY A 76 2.10 -8.31 -3.59
C GLY A 76 0.64 -8.20 -3.21
N PHE A 77 0.26 -8.90 -2.15
CA PHE A 77 -1.05 -8.79 -1.54
C PHE A 77 -0.97 -8.00 -0.25
N VAL A 78 -1.88 -7.07 -0.03
CA VAL A 78 -2.17 -6.58 1.31
C VAL A 78 -3.28 -7.46 1.87
N PHE A 79 -2.97 -8.19 2.92
CA PHE A 79 -3.87 -9.14 3.56
C PHE A 79 -4.31 -8.57 4.90
N ARG A 80 -5.62 -8.43 5.11
CA ARG A 80 -6.18 -7.88 6.34
C ARG A 80 -7.05 -8.90 7.07
N ASN A 81 -6.63 -9.28 8.28
CA ASN A 81 -7.37 -10.20 9.13
C ASN A 81 -7.81 -9.56 10.46
N ASN A 82 -8.87 -10.09 11.05
CA ASN A 82 -9.35 -9.73 12.39
C ASN A 82 -9.05 -10.88 13.38
N THR A 83 -9.59 -10.78 14.60
CA THR A 83 -9.39 -11.75 15.69
C THR A 83 -10.11 -13.08 15.50
N ASP A 84 -11.06 -13.18 14.57
CA ASP A 84 -11.79 -14.42 14.24
C ASP A 84 -10.99 -15.34 13.32
N TYR A 85 -9.82 -14.90 12.83
CA TYR A 85 -8.91 -15.75 12.08
C TYR A 85 -8.11 -16.64 13.03
N GLU A 86 -8.25 -17.96 12.93
CA GLU A 86 -7.76 -18.91 13.94
C GLU A 86 -6.41 -19.57 13.58
N TYR A 87 -5.80 -19.22 12.44
CA TYR A 87 -4.61 -19.90 11.93
C TYR A 87 -3.37 -19.00 12.03
N SER A 88 -2.18 -19.58 12.20
CA SER A 88 -0.93 -18.82 12.18
C SER A 88 -0.40 -18.55 10.78
N ASN A 89 -0.99 -19.17 9.76
CA ASN A 89 -0.56 -19.09 8.38
C ASN A 89 -1.73 -19.15 7.41
N VAL A 90 -1.54 -18.58 6.23
CA VAL A 90 -2.48 -18.66 5.11
C VAL A 90 -1.82 -19.33 3.91
N TYR A 91 -2.54 -20.23 3.25
CA TYR A 91 -2.18 -20.76 1.94
C TYR A 91 -2.99 -20.06 0.87
N LEU A 92 -2.34 -19.67 -0.23
CA LEU A 92 -3.00 -19.10 -1.40
C LEU A 92 -2.65 -19.92 -2.64
N PHE A 93 -3.64 -20.19 -3.47
CA PHE A 93 -3.46 -20.67 -4.83
C PHE A 93 -3.72 -19.52 -5.79
N THR A 94 -2.77 -19.24 -6.68
CA THR A 94 -2.91 -18.17 -7.67
C THR A 94 -2.93 -18.74 -9.07
N LYS A 95 -3.66 -18.07 -9.96
CA LYS A 95 -3.59 -18.26 -11.40
C LYS A 95 -3.46 -16.88 -12.05
N PHE A 96 -2.26 -16.59 -12.54
CA PHE A 96 -1.95 -15.40 -13.31
C PHE A 96 -2.09 -15.71 -14.79
N ILE A 97 -2.79 -14.83 -15.53
CA ILE A 97 -3.12 -15.02 -16.94
C ILE A 97 -2.66 -13.77 -17.69
N ASP A 98 -1.79 -13.95 -18.67
CA ASP A 98 -1.28 -12.86 -19.50
C ASP A 98 -2.28 -12.49 -20.64
N PRO A 99 -2.04 -11.39 -21.38
CA PRO A 99 -2.92 -10.96 -22.47
C PRO A 99 -3.06 -11.99 -23.61
N LYS A 100 -2.10 -12.91 -23.75
CA LYS A 100 -2.11 -14.00 -24.74
C LYS A 100 -2.83 -15.25 -24.24
N GLY A 101 -3.22 -15.29 -22.96
CA GLY A 101 -3.89 -16.41 -22.33
C GLY A 101 -2.95 -17.46 -21.75
N ASN A 102 -1.63 -17.20 -21.68
CA ASN A 102 -0.73 -18.09 -20.96
C ASN A 102 -1.02 -18.02 -19.46
N GLU A 103 -1.02 -19.18 -18.80
CA GLU A 103 -1.31 -19.29 -17.38
C GLU A 103 -0.04 -19.63 -16.58
N MET A 104 0.12 -18.96 -15.44
CA MET A 104 1.11 -19.29 -14.42
C MET A 104 0.36 -19.56 -13.11
N ILE A 105 0.56 -20.73 -12.53
CA ILE A 105 -0.12 -21.17 -11.31
C ILE A 105 0.91 -21.33 -10.20
N ASP A 106 0.63 -20.72 -9.04
CA ASP A 106 1.49 -20.84 -7.85
C ASP A 106 0.71 -21.30 -6.62
N THR A 107 1.45 -21.88 -5.68
CA THR A 107 1.00 -22.14 -4.31
C THR A 107 1.91 -21.38 -3.37
N LEU A 108 1.32 -20.53 -2.53
CA LEU A 108 2.02 -19.64 -1.62
C LEU A 108 1.62 -19.98 -0.19
N GLN A 109 2.58 -19.92 0.73
CA GLN A 109 2.34 -20.04 2.16
C GLN A 109 2.94 -18.82 2.85
N TYR A 110 2.14 -18.16 3.68
CA TYR A 110 2.60 -17.04 4.49
C TYR A 110 2.31 -17.32 5.96
N TYR A 111 3.30 -17.13 6.81
CA TYR A 111 3.08 -17.02 8.25
C TYR A 111 2.61 -15.61 8.56
N ILE A 112 1.45 -15.51 9.20
CA ILE A 112 0.84 -14.23 9.57
C ILE A 112 0.76 -14.05 11.09
N ALA A 113 1.21 -15.06 11.86
CA ALA A 113 1.44 -14.96 13.30
C ALA A 113 2.82 -15.52 13.68
N ASN A 114 3.38 -15.00 14.76
CA ASN A 114 4.57 -15.55 15.41
C ASN A 114 4.25 -16.90 16.08
N PRO A 115 5.28 -17.69 16.45
CA PRO A 115 5.08 -18.97 17.16
C PRO A 115 4.33 -18.87 18.50
N ASP A 116 4.36 -17.69 19.14
CA ASP A 116 3.63 -17.41 20.38
C ASP A 116 2.15 -17.01 20.15
N GLY A 117 1.70 -16.99 18.89
CA GLY A 117 0.34 -16.64 18.48
C GLY A 117 0.11 -15.14 18.27
N THR A 118 1.11 -14.28 18.48
CA THR A 118 0.95 -12.84 18.21
C THR A 118 0.93 -12.57 16.71
N TRP A 119 -0.05 -11.78 16.24
CA TRP A 119 -0.17 -11.45 14.82
C TRP A 119 0.99 -10.60 14.31
N ILE A 120 1.48 -10.94 13.12
CA ILE A 120 2.43 -10.16 12.34
C ILE A 120 1.64 -9.12 11.54
N GLY A 121 2.15 -7.89 11.47
CA GLY A 121 1.52 -6.81 10.71
C GLY A 121 1.13 -5.60 11.58
N LYS A 122 0.47 -4.63 10.95
CA LYS A 122 0.11 -3.34 11.56
C LYS A 122 -1.40 -3.24 11.77
N GLY A 123 -1.81 -2.48 12.77
CA GLY A 123 -3.23 -2.23 13.07
C GLY A 123 -3.64 -2.65 14.48
N MET A 124 -4.78 -2.12 14.93
CA MET A 124 -5.28 -2.28 16.30
C MET A 124 -6.28 -3.43 16.39
N ASN A 125 -7.46 -3.28 15.78
CA ASN A 125 -8.53 -4.30 15.77
C ASN A 125 -8.35 -5.33 14.65
N THR A 126 -7.76 -4.89 13.54
CA THR A 126 -7.37 -5.72 12.40
C THR A 126 -5.86 -5.65 12.23
N LYS A 127 -5.32 -6.65 11.54
CA LYS A 127 -3.91 -6.76 11.24
C LYS A 127 -3.75 -6.78 9.74
N GLU A 128 -2.94 -5.86 9.25
CA GLU A 128 -2.60 -5.68 7.85
C GLU A 128 -1.16 -6.13 7.63
N MET A 129 -0.97 -7.00 6.63
CA MET A 129 0.33 -7.54 6.28
C MET A 129 0.53 -7.51 4.76
N LEU A 130 1.73 -7.07 4.33
CA LEU A 130 2.16 -7.19 2.94
C LEU A 130 2.73 -8.59 2.71
N LEU A 131 2.14 -9.32 1.77
CA LEU A 131 2.54 -10.65 1.34
C LEU A 131 3.13 -10.55 -0.06
N VAL A 132 4.46 -10.66 -0.18
CA VAL A 132 5.13 -10.61 -1.48
C VAL A 132 4.70 -11.80 -2.32
N TYR A 133 4.17 -11.55 -3.53
CA TYR A 133 3.73 -12.60 -4.46
C TYR A 133 4.81 -12.91 -5.48
N ARG A 134 5.22 -11.92 -6.28
CA ARG A 134 6.24 -12.07 -7.33
C ARG A 134 7.03 -10.78 -7.46
N GLU A 135 8.34 -10.91 -7.52
CA GLU A 135 9.25 -9.80 -7.79
C GLU A 135 9.82 -9.91 -9.20
N ASN A 136 10.07 -8.77 -9.84
CA ASN A 136 10.69 -8.68 -11.16
C ASN A 136 9.97 -9.52 -12.24
N LEU A 137 8.65 -9.66 -12.17
CA LEU A 137 7.89 -10.43 -13.15
C LEU A 137 7.89 -9.69 -14.49
N ALA A 138 8.37 -10.36 -15.53
CA ALA A 138 8.39 -9.78 -16.87
C ALA A 138 6.97 -9.66 -17.45
N VAL A 139 6.59 -8.44 -17.82
CA VAL A 139 5.31 -8.12 -18.49
C VAL A 139 5.58 -7.68 -19.92
N LYS A 140 5.76 -8.67 -20.81
CA LYS A 140 6.25 -8.43 -22.18
C LYS A 140 5.20 -7.89 -23.14
N ASP A 141 3.93 -8.18 -22.85
CA ASP A 141 2.82 -7.87 -23.73
C ASP A 141 1.95 -6.76 -23.13
N THR A 142 1.50 -5.84 -23.97
CA THR A 142 0.46 -4.88 -23.59
C THR A 142 -0.90 -5.58 -23.58
N GLY A 143 -1.81 -5.11 -22.73
CA GLY A 143 -3.17 -5.63 -22.61
C GLY A 143 -3.58 -6.00 -21.19
N LYS A 144 -4.63 -6.82 -21.11
CA LYS A 144 -5.29 -7.22 -19.87
C LYS A 144 -4.60 -8.41 -19.22
N TYR A 145 -4.02 -8.19 -18.06
CA TYR A 145 -3.56 -9.26 -17.17
C TYR A 145 -4.63 -9.56 -16.14
N LYS A 146 -4.78 -10.84 -15.79
CA LYS A 146 -5.75 -11.29 -14.78
C LYS A 146 -5.05 -12.12 -13.72
N LEU A 147 -5.37 -11.86 -12.46
CA LEU A 147 -4.92 -12.67 -11.35
C LEU A 147 -6.14 -13.21 -10.59
N LYS A 148 -6.24 -14.53 -10.55
CA LYS A 148 -7.24 -15.23 -9.74
C LYS A 148 -6.57 -15.78 -8.49
N VAL A 149 -7.19 -15.59 -7.34
CA VAL A 149 -6.65 -16.01 -6.04
C VAL A 149 -7.71 -16.80 -5.29
N TRP A 150 -7.34 -17.99 -4.83
CA TRP A 150 -8.10 -18.79 -3.89
C TRP A 150 -7.30 -18.92 -2.60
N HIS A 151 -7.99 -19.05 -1.47
CA HIS A 151 -7.32 -19.59 -0.29
C HIS A 151 -7.26 -21.12 -0.37
N GLY A 152 -6.15 -21.68 0.08
CA GLY A 152 -5.88 -23.12 0.11
C GLY A 152 -6.06 -23.74 1.48
N MET A 153 -6.92 -23.16 2.31
CA MET A 153 -7.16 -23.64 3.67
C MET A 153 -8.11 -24.84 3.67
N ARG A 154 -8.10 -25.64 4.74
CA ARG A 154 -8.94 -26.85 4.86
C ARG A 154 -10.44 -26.57 5.01
N THR A 155 -10.82 -25.35 5.35
CA THR A 155 -12.21 -24.92 5.51
C THR A 155 -12.77 -24.37 4.21
N ASP A 156 -14.08 -24.54 3.97
CA ASP A 156 -14.75 -23.92 2.82
C ASP A 156 -14.95 -22.41 2.99
N LYS A 157 -15.06 -21.96 4.24
CA LYS A 157 -15.31 -20.57 4.63
C LYS A 157 -14.25 -20.17 5.63
N LEU A 158 -13.29 -19.39 5.16
CA LEU A 158 -12.19 -18.88 5.96
C LEU A 158 -12.66 -17.59 6.65
N LYS A 159 -12.93 -17.69 7.96
CA LYS A 159 -13.40 -16.57 8.77
C LYS A 159 -12.27 -15.61 9.11
N GLY A 160 -12.64 -14.39 9.46
CA GLY A 160 -11.75 -13.36 9.97
C GLY A 160 -10.89 -12.69 8.90
N ILE A 161 -11.22 -12.85 7.62
CA ILE A 161 -10.56 -12.13 6.53
C ILE A 161 -11.43 -10.95 6.11
N GLU A 162 -10.95 -9.74 6.35
CA GLU A 162 -11.68 -8.50 6.07
C GLU A 162 -11.58 -8.14 4.59
N ASP A 163 -10.37 -8.14 4.05
CA ASP A 163 -10.13 -7.89 2.64
C ASP A 163 -8.77 -8.42 2.20
N ILE A 164 -8.61 -8.43 0.88
CA ILE A 164 -7.33 -8.62 0.21
C ILE A 164 -7.20 -7.57 -0.88
N SER A 165 -6.04 -6.93 -0.94
CA SER A 165 -5.70 -6.00 -2.01
C SER A 165 -4.57 -6.54 -2.86
N LEU A 166 -4.65 -6.38 -4.18
CA LEU A 166 -3.50 -6.58 -5.07
C LEU A 166 -2.80 -5.24 -5.25
N ILE A 167 -1.50 -5.22 -5.01
CA ILE A 167 -0.61 -4.12 -5.36
C ILE A 167 0.31 -4.59 -6.48
N VAL A 168 0.45 -3.75 -7.51
CA VAL A 168 1.42 -3.91 -8.60
C VAL A 168 2.25 -2.64 -8.65
N ASP A 169 3.56 -2.79 -8.61
CA ASP A 169 4.53 -1.71 -8.73
C ASP A 169 5.43 -1.91 -9.93
N GLN A 170 5.76 -0.80 -10.61
CA GLN A 170 6.79 -0.84 -11.64
C GLN A 170 8.14 -1.06 -10.98
N THR A 171 8.95 -1.95 -11.53
CA THR A 171 10.35 -2.02 -11.14
C THR A 171 11.08 -0.87 -11.83
N ALA A 172 11.82 -0.06 -11.07
CA ALA A 172 12.78 0.87 -11.66
C ALA A 172 13.94 0.06 -12.23
N ASP A 173 14.25 0.25 -13.51
CA ASP A 173 15.41 -0.34 -14.19
C ASP A 173 16.74 0.19 -13.61
#